data_AF-A0A5F5XYK3-F1
#
_entry.id   AF-A0A5F5XYK3-F1
#
_cell.length_a   1.000
_cell.length_b   1.000
_cell.length_c   1.000
_cell.angle_alpha   90.00
_cell.angle_beta   90.00
_cell.angle_gamma   90.00
#
_symmetry.space_group_name_H-M   'P 1'
#
loop_
_entity.id
_entity.type
_entity.pdbx_description
1 polymer ?
#
loop_
_entity_poly.entity_id
_entity_poly.type
_entity_poly.pdbx_seq_one_letter_code
_entity_poly.pdbx_strand_id
1 'polypeptide(L)'
;MGERGSHRFWVYFSPGCIVWLLSECIHSVSLLHSSRQSCPLVSPVVELNVGGELYTTTVSTLRKVPGSKLAEMFSSSTKACLDAEGRFFIDRPGTYFGPVLDYLRSEQLPTQHIPEVYREAQFYEIKPLVKLLEDTPQIFGEQVARKQFLLRVPAYSENLELMVRLARAEAVAARSSTVLVCVVRTEEEAAQCAEALRVFEFEKKSVVKFGPWKAAPQVKDLLDCVKMDIAAQGYQVYYEHYSERTLRAKYFNYFYTFLFIWW
;
A
#
# COMPACT_ATOMS: atom_id res chain seq x y z
N MET A 1 -2.89 15.62 -57.55
CA MET A 1 -2.51 14.98 -58.83
C MET A 1 -1.60 15.93 -59.58
N GLY A 2 -0.39 15.49 -59.92
CA GLY A 2 0.63 16.29 -60.62
C GLY A 2 2.04 15.93 -60.14
N GLU A 3 2.70 15.04 -60.88
CA GLU A 3 4.03 14.45 -60.65
C GLU A 3 5.20 15.45 -60.72
N ARG A 4 6.33 15.07 -60.11
CA ARG A 4 7.76 15.40 -60.40
C ARG A 4 8.59 14.88 -59.22
N GLY A 5 9.75 14.22 -59.32
CA GLY A 5 10.58 13.82 -60.44
C GLY A 5 11.71 12.91 -59.91
N SER A 6 12.21 12.05 -60.80
CA SER A 6 13.37 11.17 -60.62
C SER A 6 14.67 11.96 -60.76
N HIS A 7 15.66 11.75 -59.88
CA HIS A 7 17.08 11.92 -60.18
C HIS A 7 17.94 10.96 -59.34
N ARG A 8 19.08 10.63 -59.92
CA ARG A 8 19.86 9.40 -59.85
C ARG A 8 21.32 9.80 -59.54
N PHE A 9 22.08 8.89 -58.92
CA PHE A 9 23.54 8.63 -59.06
C PHE A 9 24.62 9.18 -58.09
N TRP A 10 25.75 8.52 -57.72
CA TRP A 10 26.36 7.14 -57.75
C TRP A 10 27.68 7.11 -56.88
N VAL A 11 28.08 5.93 -56.36
CA VAL A 11 29.43 5.33 -55.96
C VAL A 11 30.41 5.96 -54.95
N TYR A 12 31.04 5.11 -54.10
CA TYR A 12 32.45 4.62 -54.16
C TYR A 12 32.63 3.48 -53.11
N PHE A 13 32.82 2.21 -53.52
CA PHE A 13 34.06 1.39 -53.60
C PHE A 13 34.70 0.88 -52.27
N SER A 14 34.87 -0.45 -52.22
CA SER A 14 35.46 -1.34 -51.19
C SER A 14 37.01 -1.19 -51.09
N PRO A 15 37.77 -1.78 -50.10
CA PRO A 15 37.91 -3.25 -49.92
C PRO A 15 38.14 -3.77 -48.47
N GLY A 16 37.92 -5.06 -48.24
CA GLY A 16 38.44 -5.75 -47.05
C GLY A 16 37.85 -7.14 -46.74
N CYS A 17 37.97 -8.10 -47.66
CA CYS A 17 37.77 -9.53 -47.38
C CYS A 17 38.93 -10.10 -46.55
N ILE A 18 38.64 -10.89 -45.50
CA ILE A 18 39.34 -12.16 -45.25
C ILE A 18 38.30 -13.21 -44.84
N VAL A 19 38.21 -14.23 -45.68
CA VAL A 19 37.46 -15.48 -45.50
C VAL A 19 38.31 -16.43 -44.68
N TRP A 20 37.70 -17.14 -43.72
CA TRP A 20 38.07 -18.52 -43.43
C TRP A 20 36.80 -19.37 -43.46
N LEU A 21 36.70 -20.16 -44.53
CA LEU A 21 35.86 -21.34 -44.67
C LEU A 21 36.70 -22.55 -44.25
N LEU A 22 36.09 -23.50 -43.53
CA LEU A 22 36.28 -24.96 -43.60
C LEU A 22 35.05 -25.55 -42.88
N SER A 23 34.01 -26.03 -43.60
CA SER A 23 33.86 -27.39 -44.18
C SER A 23 33.84 -28.46 -43.08
N GLU A 24 32.74 -29.18 -42.83
CA GLU A 24 32.08 -30.23 -43.63
C GLU A 24 30.69 -30.54 -43.01
N CYS A 25 29.79 -31.38 -43.54
CA CYS A 25 29.21 -31.60 -44.86
C CYS A 25 28.04 -32.61 -44.66
N ILE A 26 26.82 -32.15 -45.00
CA ILE A 26 25.70 -32.80 -45.71
C ILE A 26 25.04 -34.12 -45.23
N HIS A 27 23.70 -34.03 -45.05
CA HIS A 27 22.57 -34.84 -45.60
C HIS A 27 21.52 -35.05 -44.48
N SER A 28 20.29 -34.54 -44.56
CA SER A 28 19.28 -34.84 -45.58
C SER A 28 18.20 -33.76 -45.59
N VAL A 29 17.80 -33.30 -46.77
CA VAL A 29 16.59 -32.51 -46.97
C VAL A 29 15.46 -33.49 -47.27
N SER A 30 14.45 -33.50 -46.41
CA SER A 30 13.10 -33.94 -46.78
C SER A 30 12.11 -32.92 -46.24
N LEU A 31 11.52 -32.17 -47.17
CA LEU A 31 10.33 -31.35 -47.01
C LEU A 31 9.25 -32.13 -46.26
N LEU A 32 8.54 -31.49 -45.33
CA LEU A 32 7.07 -31.50 -45.23
C LEU A 32 6.61 -30.70 -43.99
N HIS A 33 5.70 -29.77 -44.25
CA HIS A 33 4.73 -29.16 -43.35
C HIS A 33 5.21 -28.20 -42.25
N SER A 34 4.88 -26.92 -42.51
CA SER A 34 4.49 -25.93 -41.52
C SER A 34 3.76 -26.55 -40.34
N SER A 35 4.47 -26.73 -39.23
CA SER A 35 3.87 -26.95 -37.93
C SER A 35 4.20 -25.70 -37.12
N ARG A 36 3.16 -24.90 -36.86
CA ARG A 36 3.18 -23.91 -35.79
C ARG A 36 3.72 -24.62 -34.55
N GLN A 37 4.89 -24.21 -34.08
CA GLN A 37 5.40 -24.66 -32.78
C GLN A 37 4.37 -24.23 -31.74
N SER A 38 3.55 -25.18 -31.31
CA SER A 38 2.68 -25.04 -30.16
C SER A 38 3.57 -24.82 -28.94
N CYS A 39 3.33 -23.71 -28.23
CA CYS A 39 3.83 -23.51 -26.88
C CYS A 39 3.62 -24.80 -26.07
N PRO A 40 4.57 -25.21 -25.19
CA PRO A 40 4.37 -26.39 -24.35
C PRO A 40 3.02 -26.25 -23.64
N LEU A 41 2.16 -27.25 -23.80
CA LEU A 41 0.81 -27.27 -23.26
C LEU A 41 0.92 -27.22 -21.74
N VAL A 42 0.73 -26.03 -21.17
CA VAL A 42 0.56 -25.89 -19.72
C VAL A 42 -0.65 -26.73 -19.33
N SER A 43 -0.45 -27.65 -18.40
CA SER A 43 -1.54 -28.47 -17.85
C SER A 43 -2.72 -27.57 -17.45
N PRO A 44 -3.98 -27.94 -17.72
CA PRO A 44 -5.14 -27.17 -17.31
C PRO A 44 -5.15 -26.86 -15.81
N VAL A 45 -4.63 -27.79 -15.00
CA VAL A 45 -4.42 -27.67 -13.56
C VAL A 45 -2.95 -27.37 -13.29
N VAL A 46 -2.69 -26.36 -12.46
CA VAL A 46 -1.37 -25.86 -12.09
C VAL A 46 -1.25 -25.72 -10.59
N GLU A 47 -0.01 -25.86 -10.10
CA GLU A 47 0.35 -25.62 -8.71
C GLU A 47 1.13 -24.30 -8.60
N LEU A 48 0.79 -23.52 -7.59
CA LEU A 48 1.43 -22.27 -7.22
C LEU A 48 2.08 -22.44 -5.85
N ASN A 49 3.28 -21.91 -5.70
CA ASN A 49 3.96 -21.71 -4.44
C ASN A 49 4.01 -20.20 -4.16
N VAL A 50 3.20 -19.74 -3.21
CA VAL A 50 3.08 -18.32 -2.83
C VAL A 50 3.79 -18.14 -1.49
N GLY A 51 5.08 -17.80 -1.55
CA GLY A 51 5.91 -17.58 -0.36
C GLY A 51 5.99 -18.78 0.58
N GLY A 52 5.89 -19.99 0.05
CA GLY A 52 5.90 -21.26 0.81
C GLY A 52 4.53 -21.90 0.98
N GLU A 53 3.43 -21.18 0.74
CA GLU A 53 2.08 -21.75 0.77
C GLU A 53 1.70 -22.31 -0.61
N LEU A 54 1.24 -23.56 -0.64
CA LEU A 54 0.90 -24.25 -1.87
C LEU A 54 -0.58 -24.11 -2.22
N TYR A 55 -0.86 -23.75 -3.47
CA TYR A 55 -2.21 -23.61 -4.01
C TYR A 55 -2.34 -24.40 -5.32
N THR A 56 -3.44 -25.13 -5.47
CA THR A 56 -3.77 -25.81 -6.73
C THR A 56 -4.99 -25.14 -7.36
N THR A 57 -4.89 -24.82 -8.65
CA THR A 57 -5.97 -24.16 -9.40
C THR A 57 -5.85 -24.42 -10.89
N THR A 58 -6.71 -23.82 -11.71
CA THR A 58 -6.62 -23.92 -13.16
C THR A 58 -6.03 -22.68 -13.80
N VAL A 59 -5.42 -22.85 -14.97
CA VAL A 59 -4.95 -21.74 -15.82
C VAL A 59 -6.12 -20.79 -16.17
N SER A 60 -7.33 -21.33 -16.36
CA SER A 60 -8.52 -20.52 -16.64
C SER A 60 -8.88 -19.58 -15.48
N THR A 61 -8.78 -20.04 -14.24
CA THR A 61 -9.00 -19.19 -13.05
C THR A 61 -7.98 -18.06 -12.98
N LEU A 62 -6.69 -18.36 -13.16
CA LEU A 62 -5.62 -17.35 -13.07
C LEU A 62 -5.65 -16.33 -14.21
N ARG A 63 -6.19 -16.71 -15.38
CA ARG A 63 -6.39 -15.82 -16.53
C ARG A 63 -7.75 -15.11 -16.54
N LYS A 64 -8.61 -15.31 -15.55
CA LYS A 64 -9.97 -14.74 -15.52
C LYS A 64 -9.97 -13.21 -15.63
N VAL A 65 -8.93 -12.55 -15.11
CA VAL A 65 -8.74 -11.11 -15.24
C VAL A 65 -7.54 -10.83 -16.17
N PRO A 66 -7.79 -10.48 -17.45
CA PRO A 66 -6.72 -10.13 -18.39
C PRO A 66 -5.91 -8.92 -17.91
N GLY A 67 -4.59 -8.98 -18.12
CA GLY A 67 -3.66 -7.92 -17.70
C GLY A 67 -3.39 -7.86 -16.19
N SER A 68 -3.88 -8.85 -15.42
CA SER A 68 -3.41 -9.06 -14.05
C SER A 68 -2.05 -9.76 -14.03
N LYS A 69 -1.30 -9.63 -12.93
CA LYS A 69 -0.01 -10.34 -12.79
C LYS A 69 -0.17 -11.86 -12.90
N LEU A 70 -1.26 -12.40 -12.35
CA LEU A 70 -1.56 -13.83 -12.43
C LEU A 70 -1.83 -14.27 -13.88
N ALA A 71 -2.53 -13.46 -14.68
CA ALA A 71 -2.73 -13.77 -16.09
C ALA A 71 -1.43 -13.69 -16.90
N GLU A 72 -0.56 -12.72 -16.57
CA GLU A 72 0.73 -12.54 -17.25
C GLU A 72 1.70 -13.70 -17.04
N MET A 73 1.70 -14.34 -15.87
CA MET A 73 2.53 -15.52 -15.59
C MET A 73 2.35 -16.63 -16.62
N PHE A 74 1.16 -16.71 -17.25
CA PHE A 74 0.83 -17.71 -18.25
C PHE A 74 0.77 -17.15 -19.67
N SER A 75 0.92 -15.84 -19.88
CA SER A 75 0.75 -15.22 -21.20
C SER A 75 2.04 -15.22 -22.04
N SER A 76 3.21 -15.36 -21.40
CA SER A 76 4.51 -15.53 -22.06
C SER A 76 5.36 -16.55 -21.30
N SER A 77 5.80 -17.63 -21.96
CA SER A 77 6.55 -18.73 -21.33
C SER A 77 7.86 -18.31 -20.67
N THR A 78 8.37 -17.10 -20.94
CA THR A 78 9.66 -16.59 -20.47
C THR A 78 9.62 -15.81 -19.15
N LYS A 79 8.44 -15.58 -18.54
CA LYS A 79 8.30 -14.77 -17.31
C LYS A 79 8.05 -15.55 -16.02
N ALA A 80 7.78 -16.85 -16.10
CA ALA A 80 7.40 -17.64 -14.93
C ALA A 80 8.64 -18.10 -14.15
N CYS A 81 8.72 -17.71 -12.88
CA CYS A 81 9.65 -18.32 -11.93
C CYS A 81 9.06 -19.65 -11.46
N LEU A 82 9.88 -20.71 -11.40
CA LEU A 82 9.49 -22.01 -10.85
C LEU A 82 10.32 -22.30 -9.59
N ASP A 83 9.73 -23.00 -8.63
CA ASP A 83 10.47 -23.55 -7.50
C ASP A 83 11.22 -24.85 -7.85
N ALA A 84 11.92 -25.44 -6.88
CA ALA A 84 12.73 -26.64 -7.07
C ALA A 84 11.91 -27.87 -7.51
N GLU A 85 10.61 -27.88 -7.23
CA GLU A 85 9.68 -28.93 -7.61
C GLU A 85 8.91 -28.62 -8.90
N GLY A 86 9.23 -27.50 -9.57
CA GLY A 86 8.63 -27.10 -10.85
C GLY A 86 7.26 -26.42 -10.73
N ARG A 87 6.87 -25.95 -9.54
CA ARG A 87 5.63 -25.19 -9.34
C ARG A 87 5.85 -23.71 -9.59
N PHE A 88 4.81 -22.99 -10.01
CA PHE A 88 4.91 -21.55 -10.26
C PHE A 88 5.13 -20.80 -8.96
N PHE A 89 6.24 -20.10 -8.85
CA PHE A 89 6.62 -19.40 -7.64
C PHE A 89 6.22 -17.92 -7.68
N ILE A 90 5.65 -17.44 -6.58
CA ILE A 90 5.33 -16.04 -6.32
C ILE A 90 6.00 -15.64 -5.01
N ASP A 91 6.91 -14.67 -5.09
CA ASP A 91 7.60 -14.11 -3.93
C ASP A 91 6.70 -13.12 -3.15
N ARG A 92 5.65 -13.68 -2.55
CA ARG A 92 4.65 -12.98 -1.71
C ARG A 92 4.15 -13.91 -0.61
N PRO A 93 3.75 -13.38 0.56
CA PRO A 93 3.13 -14.21 1.59
C PRO A 93 1.78 -14.77 1.10
N GLY A 94 1.58 -16.07 1.24
CA GLY A 94 0.36 -16.74 0.78
C GLY A 94 -0.89 -16.48 1.63
N THR A 95 -0.73 -15.97 2.85
CA THR A 95 -1.78 -15.94 3.88
C THR A 95 -3.11 -15.32 3.44
N TYR A 96 -3.06 -14.33 2.55
CA TYR A 96 -4.25 -13.64 2.01
C TYR A 96 -4.48 -13.90 0.52
N PHE A 97 -3.75 -14.83 -0.07
CA PHE A 97 -3.92 -15.24 -1.46
C PHE A 97 -5.20 -16.07 -1.66
N GLY A 98 -5.57 -16.91 -0.69
CA GLY A 98 -6.80 -17.71 -0.73
C GLY A 98 -8.05 -16.92 -1.11
N PRO A 99 -8.40 -15.84 -0.40
CA PRO A 99 -9.54 -14.98 -0.74
C PRO A 99 -9.46 -14.35 -2.14
N VAL A 100 -8.25 -13.97 -2.61
CA VAL A 100 -8.05 -13.47 -3.99
C VAL A 100 -8.36 -14.58 -5.00
N LEU A 101 -7.91 -15.80 -4.73
CA LEU A 101 -8.16 -16.96 -5.58
C LEU A 101 -9.63 -17.36 -5.60
N ASP A 102 -10.33 -17.29 -4.46
CA ASP A 102 -11.76 -17.60 -4.36
C ASP A 102 -12.63 -16.59 -5.09
N TYR A 103 -12.24 -15.30 -5.08
CA TYR A 103 -12.84 -14.30 -5.95
C TYR A 103 -12.66 -14.66 -7.43
N LEU A 104 -11.48 -15.11 -7.86
CA LEU A 104 -11.26 -15.55 -9.24
C LEU A 104 -12.08 -16.81 -9.59
N ARG A 105 -12.37 -17.68 -8.62
CA ARG A 105 -13.20 -18.87 -8.85
C ARG A 105 -14.69 -18.54 -8.95
N SER A 106 -15.20 -17.73 -8.03
CA SER A 106 -16.64 -17.62 -7.74
C SER A 106 -17.19 -16.20 -7.67
N GLU A 107 -16.33 -15.18 -7.80
CA GLU A 107 -16.66 -13.75 -7.60
C GLU A 107 -17.13 -13.41 -6.18
N GLN A 108 -16.95 -14.33 -5.23
CA GLN A 108 -17.23 -14.09 -3.83
C GLN A 108 -16.24 -13.07 -3.25
N LEU A 109 -16.77 -12.05 -2.56
CA LEU A 109 -15.97 -11.07 -1.86
C LEU A 109 -15.52 -11.58 -0.48
N PRO A 110 -14.31 -11.20 -0.03
CA PRO A 110 -13.87 -11.50 1.33
C PRO A 110 -14.80 -10.83 2.34
N THR A 111 -15.03 -11.49 3.47
CA THR A 111 -15.78 -10.92 4.61
C THR A 111 -14.89 -10.63 5.81
N GLN A 112 -13.63 -11.08 5.77
CA GLN A 112 -12.62 -10.93 6.81
C GLN A 112 -11.31 -10.46 6.19
N HIS A 113 -10.44 -9.84 6.99
CA HIS A 113 -9.13 -9.36 6.57
C HIS A 113 -9.19 -8.46 5.32
N ILE A 114 -10.22 -7.62 5.22
CA ILE A 114 -10.46 -6.77 4.04
C ILE A 114 -9.25 -5.89 3.70
N PRO A 115 -8.60 -5.20 4.66
CA PRO A 115 -7.42 -4.39 4.36
C PRO A 115 -6.23 -5.19 3.84
N GLU A 116 -6.05 -6.41 4.34
CA GLU A 116 -4.99 -7.33 3.89
C GLU A 116 -5.27 -7.83 2.47
N VAL A 117 -6.48 -8.33 2.22
CA VAL A 117 -6.89 -8.82 0.90
C VAL A 117 -6.89 -7.69 -0.14
N TYR A 118 -7.25 -6.46 0.27
CA TYR A 118 -7.17 -5.29 -0.60
C TYR A 118 -5.73 -5.02 -1.08
N ARG A 119 -4.74 -5.11 -0.18
CA ARG A 119 -3.32 -4.96 -0.54
C ARG A 119 -2.86 -6.04 -1.53
N GLU A 120 -3.30 -7.28 -1.33
CA GLU A 120 -2.98 -8.37 -2.26
C GLU A 120 -3.69 -8.19 -3.61
N ALA A 121 -4.96 -7.79 -3.62
CA ALA A 121 -5.70 -7.49 -4.86
C ALA A 121 -5.03 -6.38 -5.68
N GLN A 122 -4.49 -5.35 -5.02
CA GLN A 122 -3.68 -4.32 -5.65
C GLN A 122 -2.37 -4.89 -6.19
N PHE A 123 -1.67 -5.72 -5.40
CA PHE A 123 -0.42 -6.35 -5.83
C PHE A 123 -0.60 -7.21 -7.08
N TYR A 124 -1.61 -8.10 -7.10
CA TYR A 124 -1.89 -8.98 -8.24
C TYR A 124 -2.59 -8.27 -9.40
N GLU A 125 -2.95 -6.99 -9.23
CA GLU A 125 -3.64 -6.15 -10.21
C GLU A 125 -5.01 -6.73 -10.61
N ILE A 126 -5.75 -7.27 -9.63
CA ILE A 126 -7.12 -7.75 -9.81
C ILE A 126 -8.07 -6.56 -9.74
N LYS A 127 -8.02 -5.69 -10.76
CA LYS A 127 -8.74 -4.39 -10.79
C LYS A 127 -10.23 -4.49 -10.42
N PRO A 128 -11.01 -5.48 -10.89
CA PRO A 128 -12.40 -5.62 -10.49
C PRO A 128 -12.59 -5.84 -8.98
N LEU A 129 -11.73 -6.66 -8.35
CA LEU A 129 -11.75 -6.88 -6.91
C LEU A 129 -11.34 -5.62 -6.15
N VAL A 130 -10.26 -4.94 -6.59
CA VAL A 130 -9.81 -3.67 -5.99
C VAL A 130 -10.96 -2.68 -5.90
N LYS A 131 -11.68 -2.48 -7.01
CA LYS A 131 -12.82 -1.55 -7.06
C LYS A 131 -13.94 -1.94 -6.10
N LEU A 132 -14.30 -3.23 -6.04
CA LEU A 132 -15.34 -3.71 -5.12
C LEU A 132 -14.92 -3.54 -3.65
N LEU A 133 -13.63 -3.71 -3.34
CA LEU A 133 -13.11 -3.51 -2.00
C LEU A 133 -13.01 -2.04 -1.60
N GLU A 134 -12.70 -1.14 -2.55
CA GLU A 134 -12.72 0.33 -2.32
C GLU A 134 -14.08 0.84 -1.85
N ASP A 135 -15.17 0.22 -2.29
CA ASP A 135 -16.54 0.56 -1.89
C ASP A 135 -16.94 -0.05 -0.52
N THR A 136 -16.11 -0.91 0.07
CA THR A 136 -16.41 -1.48 1.39
C THR A 136 -16.20 -0.44 2.50
N PRO A 137 -17.00 -0.46 3.58
CA PRO A 137 -16.89 0.53 4.66
C PRO A 137 -15.49 0.66 5.26
N GLN A 138 -14.74 -0.44 5.35
CA GLN A 138 -13.40 -0.47 5.94
C GLN A 138 -12.38 0.28 5.07
N ILE A 139 -12.40 0.05 3.74
CA ILE A 139 -11.46 0.71 2.82
C ILE A 139 -11.91 2.13 2.52
N PHE A 140 -13.19 2.34 2.23
CA PHE A 140 -13.75 3.67 1.98
C PHE A 140 -13.55 4.61 3.17
N GLY A 141 -13.88 4.13 4.38
CA GLY A 141 -13.75 4.89 5.61
C GLY A 141 -12.31 5.34 5.86
N GLU A 142 -11.34 4.45 5.65
CA GLU A 142 -9.92 4.76 5.83
C GLU A 142 -9.36 5.65 4.71
N GLN A 143 -9.53 5.23 3.45
CA GLN A 143 -8.85 5.85 2.31
C GLN A 143 -9.48 7.19 1.90
N VAL A 144 -10.79 7.33 2.07
CA VAL A 144 -11.52 8.52 1.64
C VAL A 144 -11.87 9.36 2.86
N ALA A 145 -12.73 8.88 3.75
CA ALA A 145 -13.30 9.73 4.79
C ALA A 145 -12.23 10.22 5.79
N ARG A 146 -11.45 9.30 6.38
CA ARG A 146 -10.43 9.63 7.39
C ARG A 146 -9.30 10.46 6.79
N LYS A 147 -8.70 10.02 5.69
CA LYS A 147 -7.61 10.77 5.03
C LYS A 147 -8.03 12.17 4.59
N GLN A 148 -9.21 12.33 4.01
CA GLN A 148 -9.72 13.66 3.63
C GLN A 148 -9.92 14.56 4.85
N PHE A 149 -10.36 14.00 5.97
CA PHE A 149 -10.44 14.74 7.22
C PHE A 149 -9.05 15.17 7.72
N LEU A 150 -8.09 14.24 7.81
CA LEU A 150 -6.75 14.53 8.33
C LEU A 150 -6.00 15.57 7.50
N LEU A 151 -6.20 15.61 6.18
CA LEU A 151 -5.66 16.67 5.30
C LEU A 151 -6.16 18.08 5.64
N ARG A 152 -7.30 18.19 6.33
CA ARG A 152 -7.87 19.47 6.78
C ARG A 152 -7.44 19.85 8.20
N VAL A 153 -6.71 18.98 8.89
CA VAL A 153 -6.16 19.24 10.23
C VAL A 153 -4.74 19.80 10.06
N PRO A 154 -4.48 21.05 10.47
CA PRO A 154 -3.16 21.67 10.29
C PRO A 154 -2.06 20.90 11.02
N ALA A 155 -0.93 20.73 10.32
CA ALA A 155 0.29 20.11 10.85
C ALA A 155 0.07 18.73 11.49
N TYR A 156 -0.90 17.95 11.01
CA TYR A 156 -1.27 16.68 11.64
C TYR A 156 -0.09 15.72 11.79
N SER A 157 0.68 15.50 10.71
CA SER A 157 1.82 14.59 10.70
C SER A 157 2.95 15.09 11.61
N GLU A 158 3.27 16.38 11.54
CA GLU A 158 4.30 17.01 12.36
C GLU A 158 3.95 16.95 13.85
N ASN A 159 2.69 17.18 14.18
CA ASN A 159 2.18 17.08 15.55
C ASN A 159 2.21 15.64 16.06
N LEU A 160 1.84 14.66 15.23
CA LEU A 160 1.92 13.24 15.56
C LEU A 160 3.37 12.83 15.87
N GLU A 161 4.31 13.24 15.03
CA GLU A 161 5.74 13.00 15.26
C GLU A 161 6.24 13.67 16.55
N LEU A 162 5.82 14.91 16.79
CA LEU A 162 6.17 15.64 18.01
C LEU A 162 5.66 14.91 19.26
N MET A 163 4.43 14.39 19.23
CA MET A 163 3.90 13.58 20.34
C MET A 163 4.79 12.38 20.63
N VAL A 164 5.15 11.61 19.61
CA VAL A 164 6.01 10.43 19.77
C VAL A 164 7.39 10.81 20.31
N ARG A 165 7.98 11.92 19.85
CA ARG A 165 9.28 12.41 20.34
C ARG A 165 9.22 12.79 21.82
N LEU A 166 8.18 13.53 22.24
CA LEU A 166 7.98 13.92 23.64
C LEU A 166 7.78 12.68 24.53
N ALA A 167 6.93 11.74 24.11
CA ALA A 167 6.69 10.50 24.84
C ALA A 167 8.00 9.71 25.06
N ARG A 168 8.81 9.53 24.01
CA ARG A 168 10.10 8.83 24.11
C ARG A 168 11.08 9.54 25.04
N ALA A 169 11.12 10.87 25.02
CA ALA A 169 12.01 11.65 25.89
C ALA A 169 11.66 11.47 27.38
N GLU A 170 10.38 11.34 27.72
CA GLU A 170 9.92 11.09 29.09
C GLU A 170 10.06 9.61 29.52
N ALA A 171 10.10 8.68 28.57
CA ALA A 171 10.16 7.23 28.83
C ALA A 171 11.48 6.74 29.46
N VAL A 172 12.54 7.56 29.43
CA VAL A 172 13.93 7.17 29.76
C VAL A 172 14.08 6.54 31.15
N ALA A 173 13.14 6.75 32.07
CA ALA A 173 13.14 6.14 33.40
C ALA A 173 11.76 5.64 33.90
N ALA A 174 10.77 5.47 33.01
CA ALA A 174 9.39 5.19 33.42
C ALA A 174 8.69 4.16 32.52
N ARG A 175 7.89 3.28 33.11
CA ARG A 175 7.05 2.29 32.40
C ARG A 175 6.03 2.95 31.46
N SER A 176 5.69 4.20 31.77
CA SER A 176 4.74 5.00 31.01
C SER A 176 5.19 6.45 30.95
N SER A 177 4.78 7.13 29.89
CA SER A 177 4.98 8.58 29.70
C SER A 177 3.67 9.23 29.28
N THR A 178 3.56 10.55 29.45
CA THR A 178 2.32 11.27 29.17
C THR A 178 2.56 12.48 28.30
N VAL A 179 1.80 12.62 27.22
CA VAL A 179 1.87 13.81 26.37
C VAL A 179 0.59 14.61 26.52
N LEU A 180 0.73 15.89 26.85
CA LEU A 180 -0.40 16.82 26.92
C LEU A 180 -0.77 17.29 25.51
N VAL A 181 -2.03 17.16 25.16
CA VAL A 181 -2.58 17.51 23.85
C VAL A 181 -3.69 18.53 24.02
N CYS A 182 -3.61 19.63 23.27
CA CYS A 182 -4.67 20.61 23.12
C CYS A 182 -5.37 20.39 21.79
N VAL A 183 -6.69 20.21 21.83
CA VAL A 183 -7.51 20.03 20.63
C VAL A 183 -8.56 21.12 20.57
N VAL A 184 -8.53 21.89 19.48
CA VAL A 184 -9.47 22.98 19.23
C VAL A 184 -10.06 22.85 17.84
N ARG A 185 -11.37 23.06 17.70
CA ARG A 185 -12.09 23.00 16.43
C ARG A 185 -12.18 24.35 15.76
N THR A 186 -12.43 25.41 16.54
CA THR A 186 -12.66 26.75 15.99
C THR A 186 -11.59 27.75 16.41
N GLU A 187 -11.53 28.88 15.70
CA GLU A 187 -10.63 29.98 16.04
C GLU A 187 -10.98 30.57 17.42
N GLU A 188 -12.25 30.60 17.79
CA GLU A 188 -12.72 31.05 19.10
C GLU A 188 -12.22 30.13 20.22
N GLU A 189 -12.29 28.81 20.02
CA GLU A 189 -11.73 27.84 20.97
C GLU A 189 -10.21 27.98 21.08
N ALA A 190 -9.52 28.20 19.96
CA ALA A 190 -8.09 28.46 19.92
C ALA A 190 -7.70 29.73 20.70
N ALA A 191 -8.50 30.78 20.61
CA ALA A 191 -8.30 32.01 21.39
C ALA A 191 -8.56 31.77 22.88
N GLN A 192 -9.58 30.98 23.23
CA GLN A 192 -9.92 30.65 24.62
C GLN A 192 -8.82 29.83 25.30
N CYS A 193 -8.21 28.87 24.60
CA CYS A 193 -7.14 28.05 25.18
C CYS A 193 -5.77 28.76 25.24
N ALA A 194 -5.61 29.93 24.62
CA ALA A 194 -4.32 30.63 24.55
C ALA A 194 -3.76 31.03 25.92
N GLU A 195 -4.63 31.43 26.87
CA GLU A 195 -4.24 31.73 28.25
C GLU A 195 -3.68 30.49 28.95
N ALA A 196 -4.36 29.34 28.80
CA ALA A 196 -3.93 28.08 29.40
C ALA A 196 -2.59 27.58 28.80
N LEU A 197 -2.40 27.73 27.48
CA LEU A 197 -1.14 27.38 26.83
C LEU A 197 0.06 28.18 27.37
N ARG A 198 -0.13 29.48 27.64
CA ARG A 198 0.92 30.32 28.27
C ARG A 198 1.26 29.87 29.69
N VAL A 199 0.25 29.41 30.45
CA VAL A 199 0.48 28.86 31.81
C VAL A 199 1.30 27.58 31.72
N PHE A 200 0.97 26.66 30.81
CA PHE A 200 1.75 25.43 30.62
C PHE A 200 3.18 25.70 30.17
N GLU A 201 3.38 26.67 29.28
CA GLU A 201 4.70 27.10 28.85
C GLU A 201 5.54 27.62 30.04
N PHE A 202 4.93 28.43 30.92
CA PHE A 202 5.58 28.89 32.16
C PHE A 202 5.92 27.72 33.09
N GLU A 203 5.06 26.71 33.18
CA GLU A 203 5.28 25.46 33.93
C GLU A 203 6.27 24.49 33.25
N LYS A 204 6.83 24.85 32.08
CA LYS A 204 7.69 23.98 31.24
C LYS A 204 7.00 22.68 30.80
N LYS A 205 5.68 22.66 30.73
CA LYS A 205 4.90 21.54 30.19
C LYS A 205 4.79 21.70 28.69
N SER A 206 5.26 20.70 27.95
CA SER A 206 5.12 20.66 26.50
C SER A 206 3.69 20.25 26.13
N VAL A 207 3.05 21.03 25.26
CA VAL A 207 1.69 20.77 24.77
C VAL A 207 1.70 20.65 23.26
N VAL A 208 1.18 19.55 22.73
CA VAL A 208 0.98 19.39 21.29
C VAL A 208 -0.41 19.89 20.94
N LYS A 209 -0.51 20.80 19.97
CA LYS A 209 -1.78 21.41 19.59
C LYS A 209 -2.25 20.86 18.24
N PHE A 210 -3.48 20.36 18.19
CA PHE A 210 -4.19 20.10 16.94
C PHE A 210 -5.31 21.11 16.70
N GLY A 211 -5.43 21.55 15.46
CA GLY A 211 -6.44 22.50 15.02
C GLY A 211 -6.02 23.97 15.13
N PRO A 212 -6.94 24.90 14.80
CA PRO A 212 -8.34 24.65 14.43
C PRO A 212 -8.50 23.97 13.06
N TRP A 213 -9.62 23.29 12.83
CA TRP A 213 -9.95 22.68 11.53
C TRP A 213 -11.39 22.97 11.12
N LYS A 214 -11.64 23.08 9.81
CA LYS A 214 -12.97 23.31 9.25
C LYS A 214 -13.48 22.06 8.57
N ALA A 215 -13.96 21.10 9.36
CA ALA A 215 -14.54 19.85 8.88
C ALA A 215 -15.64 19.34 9.81
N ALA A 216 -16.48 18.42 9.31
CA ALA A 216 -17.57 17.81 10.07
C ALA A 216 -17.13 16.96 11.28
N PRO A 217 -16.01 16.20 11.24
CA PRO A 217 -15.57 15.39 12.38
C PRO A 217 -15.30 16.21 13.64
N GLN A 218 -15.62 15.60 14.78
CA GLN A 218 -15.55 16.15 16.12
C GLN A 218 -14.18 15.89 16.77
N VAL A 219 -13.96 16.46 17.95
CA VAL A 219 -12.72 16.27 18.73
C VAL A 219 -12.43 14.77 18.97
N LYS A 220 -13.46 13.99 19.32
CA LYS A 220 -13.30 12.56 19.54
C LYS A 220 -12.80 11.83 18.29
N ASP A 221 -13.32 12.17 17.12
CA ASP A 221 -12.90 11.55 15.86
C ASP A 221 -11.41 11.81 15.59
N LEU A 222 -10.93 13.03 15.87
CA LEU A 222 -9.51 13.35 15.77
C LEU A 222 -8.66 12.56 16.78
N LEU A 223 -9.08 12.51 18.04
CA LEU A 223 -8.35 11.78 19.08
C LEU A 223 -8.25 10.28 18.75
N ASP A 224 -9.33 9.69 18.23
CA ASP A 224 -9.32 8.31 17.75
C ASP A 224 -8.36 8.14 16.55
N CYS A 225 -8.31 9.10 15.61
CA CYS A 225 -7.33 9.06 14.51
C CYS A 225 -5.88 9.11 15.02
N VAL A 226 -5.57 10.03 15.93
CA VAL A 226 -4.23 10.17 16.53
C VAL A 226 -3.84 8.88 17.26
N LYS A 227 -4.76 8.32 18.05
CA LYS A 227 -4.56 7.04 18.74
C LYS A 227 -4.28 5.91 17.75
N MET A 228 -5.07 5.78 16.68
CA MET A 228 -4.89 4.76 15.65
C MET A 228 -3.54 4.89 14.96
N ASP A 229 -3.11 6.11 14.61
CA ASP A 229 -1.86 6.32 13.89
C ASP A 229 -0.62 6.14 14.77
N ILE A 230 -0.71 6.46 16.05
CA ILE A 230 0.32 6.10 17.04
C ILE A 230 0.37 4.57 17.20
N ALA A 231 -0.79 3.91 17.36
CA ALA A 231 -0.84 2.45 17.49
C ALA A 231 -0.30 1.72 16.26
N ALA A 232 -0.54 2.26 15.06
CA ALA A 232 0.01 1.73 13.80
C ALA A 232 1.55 1.77 13.74
N GLN A 233 2.20 2.62 14.54
CA GLN A 233 3.66 2.65 14.70
C GLN A 233 4.18 1.65 15.75
N GLY A 234 3.29 0.87 16.38
CA GLY A 234 3.64 -0.16 17.36
C GLY A 234 3.58 0.28 18.82
N TYR A 235 3.06 1.49 19.13
CA TYR A 235 2.92 1.94 20.51
C TYR A 235 1.59 1.52 21.14
N GLN A 236 1.61 1.23 22.44
CA GLN A 236 0.39 1.12 23.24
C GLN A 236 0.05 2.49 23.82
N VAL A 237 -1.09 3.07 23.40
CA VAL A 237 -1.51 4.42 23.82
C VAL A 237 -2.99 4.50 24.18
N TYR A 238 -3.29 5.27 25.22
CA TYR A 238 -4.64 5.64 25.66
C TYR A 238 -4.72 7.15 25.76
N TYR A 239 -5.93 7.70 25.70
CA TYR A 239 -6.14 9.11 26.00
C TYR A 239 -7.30 9.29 26.96
N GLU A 240 -7.22 10.34 27.77
CA GLU A 240 -8.27 10.77 28.69
C GLU A 240 -8.32 12.30 28.75
N HIS A 241 -9.38 12.85 29.33
CA HIS A 241 -9.41 14.29 29.61
C HIS A 241 -8.31 14.65 30.60
N TYR A 242 -7.65 15.78 30.35
CA TYR A 242 -6.63 16.27 31.26
C TYR A 242 -7.25 16.62 32.61
N SER A 243 -6.73 16.05 33.69
CA SER A 243 -7.25 16.25 35.04
C SER A 243 -6.17 16.75 36.00
N GLU A 244 -5.90 18.06 35.99
CA GLU A 244 -5.19 18.72 37.10
C GLU A 244 -6.09 19.72 37.80
N ARG A 245 -5.92 19.80 39.14
CA ARG A 245 -6.66 20.72 40.01
C ARG A 245 -6.43 22.20 39.71
N THR A 246 -5.34 22.54 39.01
CA THR A 246 -4.93 23.93 38.71
C THR A 246 -5.57 24.50 37.45
N LEU A 247 -6.13 23.68 36.55
CA LEU A 247 -6.89 24.22 35.42
C LEU A 247 -8.25 24.71 35.85
N ARG A 248 -8.58 25.90 35.37
CA ARG A 248 -9.94 26.42 35.47
C ARG A 248 -10.89 25.48 34.73
N ALA A 249 -12.08 25.30 35.31
CA ALA A 249 -13.13 24.44 34.77
C ALA A 249 -13.43 24.66 33.27
N LYS A 250 -13.29 25.91 32.81
CA LYS A 250 -13.55 26.30 31.42
C LYS A 250 -12.57 25.72 30.38
N TYR A 251 -11.43 25.16 30.80
CA TYR A 251 -10.43 24.62 29.87
C TYR A 251 -10.45 23.10 29.74
N PHE A 252 -11.14 22.36 30.62
CA PHE A 252 -11.12 20.89 30.65
C PHE A 252 -11.55 20.22 29.33
N ASN A 253 -12.35 20.91 28.52
CA ASN A 253 -12.88 20.35 27.27
C ASN A 253 -11.86 20.34 26.12
N TYR A 254 -10.75 21.08 26.24
CA TYR A 254 -9.75 21.24 25.17
C TYR A 254 -8.48 20.42 25.39
N PHE A 255 -8.19 20.01 26.63
CA PHE A 255 -6.94 19.37 26.98
C PHE A 255 -7.13 17.89 27.28
N TYR A 256 -6.24 17.08 26.73
CA TYR A 256 -6.24 15.62 26.82
C TYR A 256 -4.84 15.12 27.18
N THR A 257 -4.77 14.07 27.97
CA THR A 257 -3.52 13.36 28.27
C THR A 257 -3.44 12.12 27.40
N PHE A 258 -2.37 11.95 26.62
CA PHE A 258 -2.05 10.70 25.94
C PHE A 258 -1.04 9.91 26.77
N LEU A 259 -1.48 8.77 27.30
CA LEU A 259 -0.66 7.84 28.11
C LEU A 259 -0.05 6.78 27.20
N PHE A 260 1.28 6.77 27.10
CA PHE A 260 2.05 5.74 26.40
C PHE A 260 2.54 4.69 27.40
N ILE A 261 2.46 3.42 27.03
CA ILE A 261 2.97 2.29 27.83
C ILE A 261 4.11 1.62 27.06
N TRP A 262 5.25 1.42 27.73
CA TRP A 262 6.51 1.00 27.09
C TRP A 262 6.87 -0.48 27.28
N TRP A 263 6.59 -1.05 28.47
CA TRP A 263 6.79 -2.47 28.80
C TRP A 263 5.88 -2.90 29.94
#